data_AF-A0AAV5CEF0-F1
#
_entry.id   AF-A0AAV5CEF0-F1
#
_cell.length_a   1.000
_cell.length_b   1.000
_cell.length_c   1.000
_cell.angle_alpha   90.00
_cell.angle_beta   90.00
_cell.angle_gamma   90.00
#
_symmetry.space_group_name_H-M   'P 1'
#
loop_
_entity.id
_entity.type
_entity.pdbx_description
1 polymer ?
#
loop_
_entity_poly.entity_id
_entity_poly.type
_entity_poly.pdbx_seq_one_letter_code
_entity_poly.pdbx_strand_id
1 'polypeptide(L)'
;MFLLTGAFVNVALLGCFSILPATELVPGDIVEVGVGCKVPADMRMVEMLSHQLRVDQAILTGESCSVAKEIESTSAMNAVYQDKTNILFSGTVVVAGRARAVVIGVGSNTAMGSIRDAMLRTEDEATPLKKKLDEFGTFLAKVIAGICILVWVVNIGHFRDPSHGGFVRGAIHYFKVAVALAVAAIPEGLPAVVTTCLALGTKRMARLNAIVRSLPSVETLGCTTVICSDKTGTLTTNMMSVSKVCVVHSVHQRPMTDEYSISGTTFAPDGFIYDAGGLQISVLEFSRDRKMMSVLCSRKQQEIMFSKGAPESIMARCTHILCNDDGSSVPLTMDIRNELEARFQSFAGKDMLRCLALALKRMPAGQQSICYDDEANLTFIGLVGMLDPPREEVRDAIHSCMSAGIRVIVVTGDNKVGDIVAYFSRTLCYWLET
;
A
#
# COMPACT_ATOMS: atom_id res chain seq x y z
N MET A 1 4.94 9.12 -18.33
CA MET A 1 6.10 9.51 -19.16
C MET A 1 7.39 9.58 -18.36
N PHE A 2 7.41 9.82 -17.04
CA PHE A 2 8.68 10.07 -16.31
C PHE A 2 9.40 8.85 -15.67
N LEU A 3 8.82 7.64 -15.61
CA LEU A 3 9.41 6.54 -14.84
C LEU A 3 10.29 5.55 -15.62
N LEU A 4 10.32 5.63 -16.95
CA LEU A 4 11.01 4.68 -17.85
C LEU A 4 11.63 5.35 -19.10
N THR A 5 11.57 6.68 -19.23
CA THR A 5 12.23 7.41 -20.32
C THR A 5 13.75 7.26 -20.21
N GLY A 6 14.30 6.26 -20.92
CA GLY A 6 15.71 5.89 -20.90
C GLY A 6 16.00 4.42 -20.57
N ALA A 7 14.98 3.62 -20.23
CA ALA A 7 15.18 2.18 -19.99
C ALA A 7 15.29 1.43 -21.33
N PHE A 8 16.36 0.64 -21.47
CA PHE A 8 16.57 -0.28 -22.59
C PHE A 8 16.11 -1.68 -22.20
N VAL A 9 15.50 -2.39 -23.14
CA VAL A 9 14.84 -3.68 -22.91
C VAL A 9 15.26 -4.69 -23.98
N ASN A 10 15.52 -5.93 -23.58
CA ASN A 10 15.76 -7.02 -24.52
C ASN A 10 14.42 -7.50 -25.11
N VAL A 11 14.26 -7.31 -26.41
CA VAL A 11 13.07 -7.70 -27.18
C VAL A 11 13.47 -8.75 -28.22
N ALA A 12 12.70 -9.83 -28.32
CA ALA A 12 12.83 -10.80 -29.39
C ALA A 12 11.99 -10.34 -30.59
N LEU A 13 12.67 -9.91 -31.66
CA LEU A 13 12.06 -9.60 -32.95
C LEU A 13 12.51 -10.66 -33.96
N LEU A 14 11.55 -11.34 -34.60
CA LEU A 14 11.81 -12.35 -35.65
C LEU A 14 12.81 -13.45 -35.21
N GLY A 15 12.86 -13.79 -33.92
CA GLY A 15 13.76 -14.81 -33.36
C GLY A 15 15.16 -14.31 -32.95
N CYS A 16 15.46 -13.02 -33.14
CA CYS A 16 16.70 -12.40 -32.67
C CYS A 16 16.42 -11.44 -31.50
N PHE A 17 17.25 -11.49 -30.46
CA PHE A 17 17.18 -10.54 -29.35
C PHE A 17 17.92 -9.25 -29.70
N SER A 18 17.21 -8.13 -29.65
CA SER A 18 17.75 -6.78 -29.81
C SER A 18 17.39 -5.91 -28.62
N ILE A 19 18.30 -5.00 -28.26
CA ILE A 19 18.06 -4.02 -27.21
C ILE A 19 17.32 -2.84 -27.82
N LEU A 20 16.10 -2.58 -27.35
CA LEU A 20 15.26 -1.47 -27.80
C LEU A 20 14.92 -0.50 -26.66
N PRO A 21 14.70 0.78 -26.96
CA PRO A 21 14.11 1.70 -25.99
C PRO A 21 12.73 1.23 -25.57
N ALA A 22 12.40 1.32 -24.28
CA ALA A 22 11.08 0.95 -23.75
C ALA A 22 9.92 1.73 -24.39
N THR A 23 10.19 2.88 -24.99
CA THR A 23 9.19 3.71 -25.70
C THR A 23 8.75 3.13 -27.04
N GLU A 24 9.52 2.20 -27.61
CA GLU A 24 9.24 1.59 -28.91
C GLU A 24 8.49 0.25 -28.79
N LEU A 25 8.25 -0.21 -27.56
CA LEU A 25 7.49 -1.45 -27.31
C LEU A 25 6.06 -1.34 -27.81
N VAL A 26 5.61 -2.38 -28.50
CA VAL A 26 4.23 -2.52 -28.97
C VAL A 26 3.58 -3.80 -28.42
N PRO A 27 2.24 -3.83 -28.28
CA PRO A 27 1.55 -5.07 -27.93
C PRO A 27 1.87 -6.20 -28.91
N GLY A 28 2.23 -7.36 -28.39
CA GLY A 28 2.68 -8.53 -29.15
C GLY A 28 4.19 -8.77 -29.09
N ASP A 29 4.99 -7.79 -28.68
CA ASP A 29 6.45 -7.97 -28.53
C ASP A 29 6.77 -8.97 -27.42
N ILE A 30 7.76 -9.84 -27.65
CA ILE A 30 8.26 -10.77 -26.64
C ILE A 30 9.47 -10.14 -25.97
N VAL A 31 9.36 -9.93 -24.66
CA VAL A 31 10.36 -9.28 -23.83
C VAL A 31 10.94 -10.26 -22.85
N GLU A 32 12.25 -10.23 -22.69
CA GLU A 32 12.93 -10.97 -21.62
C GLU A 32 13.19 -10.04 -20.43
N VAL A 33 12.73 -10.46 -19.26
CA VAL A 33 12.96 -9.74 -17.99
C VAL A 33 13.82 -10.58 -17.06
N GLY A 34 14.65 -9.90 -16.28
CA GLY A 34 15.51 -10.53 -15.28
C GLY A 34 15.64 -9.70 -14.01
N VAL A 35 16.32 -10.27 -13.02
CA VAL A 35 16.57 -9.62 -11.72
C VAL A 35 17.10 -8.20 -11.87
N GLY A 36 16.54 -7.28 -11.10
CA GLY A 36 16.89 -5.86 -11.10
C GLY A 36 16.25 -5.05 -12.24
N CYS A 37 15.62 -5.71 -13.22
CA CYS A 37 14.95 -5.02 -14.31
C CYS A 37 13.61 -4.44 -13.84
N LYS A 38 13.35 -3.21 -14.26
CA LYS A 38 12.02 -2.60 -14.14
C LYS A 38 11.17 -3.03 -15.32
N VAL A 39 9.98 -3.53 -15.03
CA VAL A 39 9.03 -4.01 -16.03
C VAL A 39 8.56 -2.81 -16.87
N PRO A 40 8.78 -2.80 -18.21
CA PRO A 40 8.58 -1.61 -19.04
C PRO A 40 7.14 -1.38 -19.50
N ALA A 41 6.34 -2.45 -19.55
CA ALA A 41 4.99 -2.47 -20.07
C ALA A 41 4.17 -3.52 -19.28
N ASP A 42 2.85 -3.53 -19.44
CA ASP A 42 2.07 -4.65 -18.93
C ASP A 42 2.29 -5.85 -19.85
N MET A 43 2.70 -6.98 -19.29
CA MET A 43 3.10 -8.16 -20.05
C MET A 43 2.52 -9.43 -19.45
N ARG A 44 2.10 -10.36 -20.30
CA ARG A 44 1.65 -11.70 -19.92
C ARG A 44 2.84 -12.65 -19.96
N MET A 45 3.12 -13.36 -18.86
CA MET A 45 4.19 -14.36 -18.86
C MET A 45 3.92 -15.47 -19.88
N VAL A 46 4.96 -15.91 -20.57
CA VAL A 46 4.88 -17.00 -21.56
C VAL A 46 5.77 -18.15 -21.13
N GLU A 47 6.99 -17.85 -20.68
CA GLU A 47 7.99 -18.86 -20.35
C GLU A 47 8.77 -18.40 -19.11
N MET A 48 8.97 -19.30 -18.16
CA MET A 48 9.83 -19.05 -16.99
C MET A 48 11.20 -19.68 -17.28
N LEU A 49 12.25 -18.85 -17.36
CA LEU A 49 13.60 -19.30 -17.67
C LEU A 49 14.36 -19.77 -16.42
N SER A 50 13.92 -19.30 -15.25
CA SER A 50 14.41 -19.73 -13.94
C SER A 50 13.38 -20.60 -13.21
N HIS A 51 13.78 -21.20 -12.09
CA HIS A 51 12.89 -22.01 -11.24
C HIS A 51 11.69 -21.22 -10.70
N GLN A 52 11.87 -19.93 -10.44
CA GLN A 52 10.82 -19.02 -9.98
C GLN A 52 11.00 -17.64 -10.61
N LEU A 53 9.94 -16.84 -10.55
CA LEU A 53 10.00 -15.40 -10.78
C LEU A 53 9.28 -14.68 -9.63
N ARG A 54 9.95 -13.72 -9.00
CA ARG A 54 9.38 -12.85 -7.96
C ARG A 54 9.47 -11.40 -8.35
N VAL A 55 8.37 -10.68 -8.12
CA VAL A 55 8.22 -9.28 -8.53
C VAL A 55 7.72 -8.46 -7.35
N ASP A 56 8.37 -7.33 -7.11
CA ASP A 56 7.91 -6.29 -6.19
C ASP A 56 6.82 -5.45 -6.87
N GLN A 57 5.61 -5.53 -6.31
CA GLN A 57 4.42 -4.85 -6.79
C GLN A 57 3.92 -3.77 -5.81
N ALA A 58 4.74 -3.35 -4.84
CA ALA A 58 4.38 -2.38 -3.81
C ALA A 58 3.82 -1.07 -4.37
N ILE A 59 4.28 -0.64 -5.56
CA ILE A 59 3.80 0.58 -6.24
C ILE A 59 2.31 0.49 -6.61
N LEU A 60 1.81 -0.72 -6.89
CA LEU A 60 0.42 -0.95 -7.32
C LEU A 60 -0.46 -1.50 -6.21
N THR A 61 0.08 -2.34 -5.32
CA THR A 61 -0.70 -3.04 -4.28
C THR A 61 -0.51 -2.43 -2.89
N GLY A 62 0.52 -1.61 -2.67
CA GLY A 62 0.92 -1.13 -1.35
C GLY A 62 1.59 -2.19 -0.47
N GLU A 63 1.72 -3.44 -0.94
CA GLU A 63 2.34 -4.53 -0.18
C GLU A 63 3.84 -4.60 -0.45
N SER A 64 4.65 -4.60 0.62
CA SER A 64 6.12 -4.63 0.54
C SER A 64 6.70 -6.01 0.24
N CYS A 65 5.88 -7.07 0.26
CA CYS A 65 6.32 -8.43 0.02
C CYS A 65 6.36 -8.75 -1.48
N SER A 66 7.46 -9.32 -1.95
CA SER A 66 7.58 -9.76 -3.35
C SER A 66 6.67 -10.97 -3.62
N VAL A 67 5.97 -10.91 -4.76
CA VAL A 67 4.94 -11.88 -5.14
C VAL A 67 5.49 -12.84 -6.19
N ALA A 68 5.27 -14.14 -5.97
CA ALA A 68 5.60 -15.17 -6.95
C ALA A 68 4.65 -15.12 -8.16
N LYS A 69 5.22 -15.26 -9.35
CA LYS A 69 4.51 -15.23 -10.63
C LYS A 69 4.46 -16.62 -11.25
N GLU A 70 3.35 -16.95 -11.91
CA GLU A 70 3.07 -18.26 -12.51
C GLU A 70 2.65 -18.13 -13.98
N ILE A 71 2.84 -19.18 -14.77
CA ILE A 71 2.50 -19.16 -16.21
C ILE A 71 1.00 -19.42 -16.42
N GLU A 72 0.31 -20.09 -15.50
CA GLU A 72 -1.08 -20.49 -15.67
C GLU A 72 -2.06 -19.31 -15.79
N SER A 73 -3.21 -19.54 -16.42
CA SER A 73 -4.24 -18.51 -16.55
C SER A 73 -4.96 -18.29 -15.23
N THR A 74 -5.14 -17.04 -14.82
CA THR A 74 -6.02 -16.68 -13.71
C THR A 74 -7.46 -17.08 -14.02
N SER A 75 -8.11 -17.81 -13.11
CA SER A 75 -9.45 -18.39 -13.32
C SER A 75 -10.61 -17.38 -13.30
N ALA A 76 -10.39 -16.19 -12.72
CA ALA A 76 -11.43 -15.17 -12.56
C ALA A 76 -11.39 -14.11 -13.66
N MET A 77 -12.54 -13.87 -14.32
CA MET A 77 -12.68 -12.91 -15.41
C MET A 77 -12.46 -11.44 -14.97
N ASN A 78 -12.79 -11.12 -13.71
CA ASN A 78 -12.59 -9.79 -13.10
C ASN A 78 -11.64 -9.86 -11.90
N ALA A 79 -10.48 -10.48 -12.10
CA ALA A 79 -9.46 -10.58 -11.06
C ALA A 79 -8.87 -9.20 -10.68
N VAL A 80 -8.65 -9.00 -9.37
CA VAL A 80 -7.91 -7.85 -8.84
C VAL A 80 -6.43 -7.94 -9.25
N TYR A 81 -5.68 -6.83 -9.22
CA TYR A 81 -4.26 -6.83 -9.59
C TYR A 81 -3.41 -7.85 -8.82
N GLN A 82 -3.70 -8.08 -7.53
CA GLN A 82 -2.99 -9.06 -6.69
C GLN A 82 -3.17 -10.51 -7.20
N ASP A 83 -4.35 -10.83 -7.73
CA ASP A 83 -4.70 -12.18 -8.20
C ASP A 83 -4.16 -12.47 -9.61
N LYS A 84 -3.69 -11.45 -10.33
CA LYS A 84 -3.07 -11.59 -11.65
C LYS A 84 -1.62 -12.07 -11.50
N THR A 85 -1.48 -13.34 -11.12
CA THR A 85 -0.20 -14.05 -10.87
C THR A 85 0.64 -14.21 -12.12
N ASN A 86 0.02 -14.07 -13.27
CA ASN A 86 0.58 -14.36 -14.57
C ASN A 86 0.89 -13.12 -15.42
N ILE A 87 0.61 -11.94 -14.88
CA ILE A 87 0.86 -10.65 -15.51
C ILE A 87 1.97 -9.92 -14.76
N LEU A 88 2.89 -9.34 -15.51
CA LEU A 88 3.90 -8.39 -15.05
C LEU A 88 3.38 -6.98 -15.34
N PHE A 89 3.38 -6.10 -14.34
CA PHE A 89 2.83 -4.76 -14.51
C PHE A 89 3.92 -3.73 -14.74
N SER A 90 3.67 -2.77 -15.63
CA SER A 90 4.57 -1.67 -15.92
C SER A 90 4.96 -0.92 -14.64
N GLY A 91 6.26 -0.68 -14.45
CA GLY A 91 6.83 0.05 -13.32
C GLY A 91 7.21 -0.81 -12.12
N THR A 92 6.76 -2.06 -12.06
CA THR A 92 7.17 -3.04 -11.03
C THR A 92 8.61 -3.52 -11.25
N VAL A 93 9.24 -4.09 -10.23
CA VAL A 93 10.66 -4.50 -10.29
C VAL A 93 10.78 -6.01 -10.09
N VAL A 94 11.54 -6.67 -10.94
CA VAL A 94 11.85 -8.09 -10.78
C VAL A 94 12.90 -8.25 -9.68
N VAL A 95 12.54 -8.94 -8.60
CA VAL A 95 13.41 -9.15 -7.43
C VAL A 95 14.23 -10.43 -7.59
N ALA A 96 13.64 -11.48 -8.16
CA ALA A 96 14.29 -12.76 -8.36
C ALA A 96 13.80 -13.45 -9.64
N GLY A 97 14.69 -14.14 -10.33
CA GLY A 97 14.39 -14.93 -11.52
C GLY A 97 14.53 -14.20 -12.86
N ARG A 98 14.26 -14.95 -13.93
CA ARG A 98 14.20 -14.53 -15.33
C ARG A 98 13.01 -15.17 -16.01
N ALA A 99 12.33 -14.42 -16.86
CA ALA A 99 11.18 -14.91 -17.60
C ALA A 99 11.06 -14.19 -18.94
N ARG A 100 10.33 -14.82 -19.86
CA ARG A 100 9.86 -14.19 -21.08
C ARG A 100 8.37 -13.91 -20.97
N ALA A 101 7.99 -12.72 -21.40
CA ALA A 101 6.63 -12.26 -21.36
C ALA A 101 6.28 -11.55 -22.66
N VAL A 102 5.02 -11.66 -23.07
CA VAL A 102 4.48 -10.95 -24.24
C VAL A 102 3.82 -9.66 -23.78
N VAL A 103 4.09 -8.56 -24.47
CA VAL A 103 3.49 -7.26 -24.16
C VAL A 103 1.99 -7.30 -24.48
N ILE A 104 1.16 -6.97 -23.49
CA ILE A 104 -0.30 -6.89 -23.63
C ILE A 104 -0.81 -5.44 -23.64
N GLY A 105 -0.08 -4.52 -23.00
CA GLY A 105 -0.49 -3.13 -22.89
C GLY A 105 0.69 -2.19 -22.69
N VAL A 106 0.66 -1.04 -23.35
CA VAL A 106 1.69 0.00 -23.31
C VAL A 106 1.07 1.37 -23.04
N GLY A 107 1.84 2.30 -22.47
CA GLY A 107 1.38 3.66 -22.22
C GLY A 107 0.14 3.72 -21.34
N SER A 108 -0.90 4.43 -21.81
CA SER A 108 -2.19 4.59 -21.11
C SER A 108 -2.96 3.29 -20.91
N ASN A 109 -2.73 2.26 -21.74
CA ASN A 109 -3.39 0.95 -21.61
C ASN A 109 -2.73 0.02 -20.58
N THR A 110 -1.78 0.52 -19.78
CA THR A 110 -1.21 -0.21 -18.64
C THR A 110 -1.98 0.08 -17.35
N ALA A 111 -1.82 -0.77 -16.33
CA ALA A 111 -2.38 -0.53 -15.00
C ALA A 111 -1.94 0.85 -14.45
N MET A 112 -0.63 1.15 -14.50
CA MET A 112 -0.09 2.45 -14.11
C MET A 112 -0.55 3.60 -15.04
N GLY A 113 -0.76 3.31 -16.32
CA GLY A 113 -1.30 4.26 -17.30
C GLY A 113 -2.72 4.68 -16.96
N SER A 114 -3.57 3.73 -16.61
CA SER A 114 -4.95 3.99 -16.18
C SER A 114 -5.01 4.84 -14.91
N ILE A 115 -4.12 4.58 -13.94
CA ILE A 115 -3.98 5.40 -12.72
C ILE A 115 -3.54 6.82 -13.08
N ARG A 116 -2.55 6.97 -13.96
CA ARG A 116 -2.11 8.29 -14.44
C ARG A 116 -3.24 9.05 -15.11
N ASP A 117 -3.99 8.41 -16.00
CA ASP A 117 -5.08 9.07 -16.72
C ASP A 117 -6.22 9.45 -15.76
N ALA A 118 -6.51 8.61 -14.76
CA ALA A 118 -7.43 8.96 -13.67
C ALA A 118 -6.94 10.16 -12.85
N MET A 119 -5.64 10.23 -12.54
CA MET A 119 -5.04 11.37 -11.85
C MET A 119 -5.13 12.66 -12.67
N LEU A 120 -4.88 12.60 -13.98
CA LEU A 120 -4.94 13.76 -14.87
C LEU A 120 -6.37 14.26 -15.13
N ARG A 121 -7.37 13.38 -15.01
CA ARG A 121 -8.79 13.74 -15.13
C ARG A 121 -9.35 14.44 -13.91
N THR A 122 -8.66 14.37 -12.77
CA THR A 122 -9.08 15.06 -11.56
C THR A 122 -8.74 16.54 -11.70
N GLU A 123 -9.76 17.38 -11.82
CA GLU A 123 -9.58 18.84 -11.81
C GLU A 123 -9.27 19.31 -10.38
N ASP A 124 -8.29 20.21 -10.25
CA ASP A 124 -7.96 20.83 -8.97
C ASP A 124 -9.11 21.76 -8.53
N GLU A 125 -9.90 21.32 -7.55
CA GLU A 125 -10.89 22.19 -6.93
C GLU A 125 -10.23 23.31 -6.11
N ALA A 126 -10.76 24.53 -6.24
CA ALA A 126 -10.35 25.66 -5.41
C ALA A 126 -10.67 25.40 -3.92
N THR A 127 -9.79 25.83 -3.02
CA THR A 127 -10.00 25.68 -1.57
C THR A 127 -11.19 26.49 -1.08
N PRO A 128 -11.81 26.12 0.07
CA PRO A 128 -12.96 26.85 0.60
C PRO A 128 -12.72 28.36 0.79
N LEU A 129 -11.58 28.77 1.34
CA LEU A 129 -11.22 30.19 1.46
C LEU A 129 -11.03 30.84 0.10
N LYS A 130 -10.42 30.16 -0.87
CA LYS A 130 -10.27 30.70 -2.22
C LYS A 130 -11.65 30.96 -2.85
N LYS A 131 -12.57 29.99 -2.76
CA LYS A 131 -13.96 30.16 -3.21
C LYS A 131 -14.64 31.34 -2.51
N LYS A 132 -14.44 31.50 -1.19
CA LYS A 132 -15.01 32.61 -0.42
C LYS A 132 -14.38 33.97 -0.73
N LEU A 133 -13.08 34.02 -1.00
CA LEU A 133 -12.38 35.23 -1.44
C LEU A 133 -12.83 35.65 -2.83
N ASP A 134 -13.05 34.70 -3.74
CA ASP A 134 -13.57 34.98 -5.09
C ASP A 134 -15.03 35.46 -5.04
N GLU A 135 -15.86 34.85 -4.19
CA GLU A 135 -17.23 35.33 -3.90
C GLU A 135 -17.22 36.75 -3.33
N PHE A 136 -16.36 37.00 -2.34
CA PHE A 136 -16.21 38.31 -1.70
C PHE A 136 -15.71 39.37 -2.70
N GLY A 137 -14.72 39.03 -3.53
CA GLY A 137 -14.21 39.90 -4.59
C GLY A 137 -15.28 40.25 -5.61
N THR A 138 -16.09 39.25 -6.02
CA THR A 138 -17.21 39.46 -6.94
C THR A 138 -18.31 40.32 -6.32
N PHE A 139 -18.62 40.11 -5.03
CA PHE A 139 -19.56 40.92 -4.28
C PHE A 139 -19.09 42.38 -4.19
N LEU A 140 -17.83 42.59 -3.79
CA LEU A 140 -17.24 43.92 -3.67
C LEU A 140 -17.19 44.64 -5.01
N ALA A 141 -16.84 43.94 -6.10
CA ALA A 141 -16.85 44.50 -7.45
C ALA A 141 -18.25 44.99 -7.87
N LYS A 142 -19.31 44.23 -7.55
CA LYS A 142 -20.70 44.64 -7.80
C LYS A 142 -21.08 45.89 -6.99
N VAL A 143 -20.68 45.95 -5.71
CA VAL A 143 -20.92 47.10 -4.84
C VAL A 143 -20.20 48.35 -5.36
N ILE A 144 -18.92 48.24 -5.70
CA ILE A 144 -18.13 49.35 -6.25
C ILE A 144 -18.74 49.85 -7.56
N ALA A 145 -19.10 48.94 -8.49
CA ALA A 145 -19.76 49.33 -9.73
C ALA A 145 -21.09 50.07 -9.48
N GLY A 146 -21.89 49.61 -8.52
CA GLY A 146 -23.12 50.28 -8.09
C GLY A 146 -22.88 51.69 -7.55
N ILE A 147 -21.88 51.87 -6.69
CA ILE A 147 -21.51 53.19 -6.14
C ILE A 147 -20.99 54.10 -7.24
N CYS A 148 -20.15 53.61 -8.16
CA CYS A 148 -19.64 54.41 -9.29
C CYS A 148 -20.78 54.91 -10.18
N ILE A 149 -21.76 54.06 -10.50
CA ILE A 149 -22.95 54.45 -11.26
C ILE A 149 -23.79 55.47 -10.48
N LEU A 150 -24.00 55.25 -9.18
CA LEU A 150 -24.76 56.17 -8.33
C LEU A 150 -24.11 57.56 -8.27
N VAL A 151 -22.80 57.62 -8.03
CA VAL A 151 -22.02 58.86 -8.02
C VAL A 151 -22.11 59.56 -9.38
N TRP A 152 -22.06 58.82 -10.48
CA TRP A 152 -22.20 59.39 -11.81
C TRP A 152 -23.59 59.99 -12.03
N VAL A 153 -24.66 59.26 -11.69
CA VAL A 153 -26.06 59.69 -11.88
C VAL A 153 -26.38 60.93 -11.02
N VAL A 154 -25.95 60.97 -9.76
CA VAL A 154 -26.17 62.13 -8.88
C VAL A 154 -25.45 63.37 -9.42
N ASN A 155 -24.23 63.21 -9.93
CA ASN A 155 -23.42 64.35 -10.35
C ASN A 155 -23.68 64.82 -11.79
N ILE A 156 -24.41 64.06 -12.61
CA ILE A 156 -24.67 64.43 -14.02
C ILE A 156 -25.38 65.79 -14.16
N GLY A 157 -26.22 66.16 -13.19
CA GLY A 157 -26.87 67.47 -13.13
C GLY A 157 -25.92 68.62 -12.79
N HIS A 158 -24.88 68.35 -12.00
CA HIS A 158 -23.85 69.30 -11.57
C HIS A 158 -22.69 69.44 -12.57
N PHE A 159 -22.67 68.67 -13.67
CA PHE A 159 -21.63 68.78 -14.70
C PHE A 159 -21.63 70.14 -15.42
N ARG A 160 -22.72 70.91 -15.32
CA ARG A 160 -22.86 72.26 -15.89
C ARG A 160 -22.49 73.39 -14.94
N ASP A 161 -22.06 73.11 -13.71
CA ASP A 161 -21.73 74.17 -12.75
C ASP A 161 -20.57 75.06 -13.24
N PRO A 162 -20.66 76.40 -13.09
CA PRO A 162 -19.67 77.36 -13.60
C PRO A 162 -18.26 77.17 -13.02
N SER A 163 -18.15 76.51 -11.87
CA SER A 163 -16.91 76.27 -11.13
C SER A 163 -15.91 75.35 -11.85
N HIS A 164 -16.35 74.53 -12.81
CA HIS A 164 -15.49 73.55 -13.49
C HIS A 164 -15.02 73.98 -14.89
N GLY A 165 -15.47 75.14 -15.39
CA GLY A 165 -15.02 75.72 -16.66
C GLY A 165 -15.40 74.92 -17.93
N GLY A 166 -16.40 74.03 -17.85
CA GLY A 166 -16.98 73.31 -18.99
C GLY A 166 -17.43 71.88 -18.66
N PHE A 167 -18.40 71.36 -19.43
CA PHE A 167 -19.00 70.02 -19.24
C PHE A 167 -17.96 68.89 -19.23
N VAL A 168 -17.00 68.95 -20.15
CA VAL A 168 -15.94 67.93 -20.28
C VAL A 168 -15.02 67.91 -19.06
N ARG A 169 -14.70 69.08 -18.50
CA ARG A 169 -13.84 69.18 -17.30
C ARG A 169 -14.58 68.71 -16.04
N GLY A 170 -15.87 69.01 -15.92
CA GLY A 170 -16.73 68.48 -14.86
C GLY A 170 -16.81 66.95 -14.91
N ALA A 171 -17.08 66.38 -16.08
CA ALA A 171 -17.14 64.92 -16.27
C ALA A 171 -15.81 64.24 -15.91
N ILE A 172 -14.66 64.80 -16.30
CA ILE A 172 -13.34 64.28 -15.93
C ILE A 172 -13.12 64.36 -14.42
N HIS A 173 -13.55 65.44 -13.76
CA HIS A 173 -13.41 65.60 -12.31
C HIS A 173 -14.20 64.52 -11.54
N TYR A 174 -15.48 64.34 -11.87
CA TYR A 174 -16.31 63.31 -11.23
C TYR A 174 -15.90 61.88 -11.61
N PHE A 175 -15.38 61.67 -12.82
CA PHE A 175 -14.75 60.40 -13.19
C PHE A 175 -13.52 60.09 -12.33
N LYS A 176 -12.64 61.09 -12.09
CA LYS A 176 -11.51 60.94 -11.18
C LYS A 176 -11.95 60.59 -9.75
N VAL A 177 -13.01 61.21 -9.25
CA VAL A 177 -13.58 60.90 -7.92
C VAL A 177 -14.11 59.46 -7.88
N ALA A 178 -14.82 59.01 -8.91
CA ALA A 178 -15.34 57.65 -8.99
C ALA A 178 -14.22 56.60 -9.02
N VAL A 179 -13.15 56.84 -9.80
CA VAL A 179 -11.98 55.95 -9.85
C VAL A 179 -11.22 55.96 -8.51
N ALA A 180 -11.04 57.13 -7.88
CA ALA A 180 -10.37 57.23 -6.59
C ALA A 180 -11.14 56.46 -5.50
N LEU A 181 -12.46 56.53 -5.50
CA LEU A 181 -13.31 55.79 -4.56
C LEU A 181 -13.27 54.29 -4.83
N ALA A 182 -13.25 53.87 -6.11
CA ALA A 182 -13.11 52.48 -6.49
C ALA A 182 -11.77 51.88 -6.00
N VAL A 183 -10.64 52.58 -6.22
CA VAL A 183 -9.32 52.13 -5.76
C VAL A 183 -9.26 52.09 -4.22
N ALA A 184 -9.82 53.09 -3.54
CA ALA A 184 -9.85 53.12 -2.07
C ALA A 184 -10.65 51.96 -1.44
N ALA A 185 -11.61 51.38 -2.18
CA ALA A 185 -12.43 50.27 -1.73
C ALA A 185 -11.78 48.89 -1.95
N ILE A 186 -10.77 48.77 -2.81
CA ILE A 186 -10.11 47.49 -3.10
C ILE A 186 -9.12 47.14 -1.98
N PRO A 187 -9.27 45.99 -1.30
CA PRO A 187 -8.37 45.57 -0.24
C PRO A 187 -7.10 44.94 -0.82
N GLU A 188 -6.23 45.74 -1.41
CA GLU A 188 -4.98 45.29 -2.07
C GLU A 188 -4.04 44.51 -1.14
N GLY A 189 -4.12 44.75 0.18
CA GLY A 189 -3.32 44.05 1.19
C GLY A 189 -3.80 42.64 1.54
N LEU A 190 -5.05 42.28 1.22
CA LEU A 190 -5.64 41.01 1.67
C LEU A 190 -4.89 39.77 1.15
N PRO A 191 -4.54 39.67 -0.15
CA PRO A 191 -3.79 38.51 -0.66
C PRO A 191 -2.40 38.37 -0.03
N ALA A 192 -1.72 39.49 0.26
CA ALA A 192 -0.41 39.50 0.90
C ALA A 192 -0.48 39.00 2.35
N VAL A 193 -1.48 39.44 3.11
CA VAL A 193 -1.70 39.02 4.50
C VAL A 193 -2.05 37.53 4.57
N VAL A 194 -2.95 37.05 3.71
CA VAL A 194 -3.34 35.63 3.66
C VAL A 194 -2.15 34.76 3.31
N THR A 195 -1.38 35.11 2.27
CA THR A 195 -0.19 34.34 1.85
C THR A 195 0.86 34.30 2.96
N THR A 196 1.10 35.42 3.63
CA THR A 196 2.05 35.50 4.75
C THR A 196 1.60 34.63 5.92
N CYS A 197 0.31 34.65 6.26
CA CYS A 197 -0.26 33.81 7.32
C CYS A 197 -0.11 32.32 7.00
N LEU A 198 -0.45 31.89 5.78
CA LEU A 198 -0.30 30.50 5.34
C LEU A 198 1.16 30.05 5.30
N ALA A 199 2.09 30.93 4.91
CA ALA A 199 3.52 30.66 4.92
C ALA A 199 4.06 30.46 6.35
N LEU A 200 3.64 31.30 7.30
CA LEU A 200 3.98 31.12 8.71
C LEU A 200 3.38 29.82 9.28
N GLY A 201 2.14 29.49 8.89
CA GLY A 201 1.49 28.22 9.24
C GLY A 201 2.27 27.01 8.72
N THR A 202 2.68 27.05 7.45
CA THR A 202 3.52 26.01 6.82
C THR A 202 4.85 25.84 7.54
N LYS A 203 5.50 26.94 7.94
CA LYS A 203 6.75 26.89 8.73
C LYS A 203 6.56 26.24 10.11
N ARG A 204 5.41 26.45 10.76
CA ARG A 204 5.08 25.79 12.03
C ARG A 204 4.81 24.29 11.83
N MET A 205 4.09 23.92 10.78
CA MET A 205 3.81 22.51 10.43
C MET A 205 5.10 21.75 10.09
N ALA A 206 6.02 22.36 9.36
CA ALA A 206 7.30 21.73 9.02
C ALA A 206 8.15 21.37 10.25
N ARG A 207 8.04 22.14 11.35
CA ARG A 207 8.69 21.81 12.64
C ARG A 207 8.09 20.59 13.33
N LEU A 208 6.86 20.21 12.97
CA LEU A 208 6.13 19.04 13.46
C LEU A 208 6.18 17.89 12.43
N ASN A 209 7.20 17.85 11.57
CA ASN A 209 7.37 16.85 10.51
C ASN A 209 6.25 16.80 9.45
N ALA A 210 5.42 17.84 9.34
CA ALA A 210 4.39 17.96 8.31
C ALA A 210 4.85 18.87 7.16
N ILE A 211 5.18 18.27 6.01
CA ILE A 211 5.67 19.00 4.82
C ILE A 211 4.49 19.38 3.93
N VAL A 212 4.17 20.67 3.88
CA VAL A 212 3.10 21.20 3.02
C VAL A 212 3.68 21.60 1.67
N ARG A 213 3.14 21.02 0.58
CA ARG A 213 3.57 21.31 -0.80
C ARG A 213 2.88 22.53 -1.41
N SER A 214 1.69 22.86 -0.92
CA SER A 214 0.84 23.95 -1.41
C SER A 214 0.26 24.74 -0.24
N LEU A 215 0.52 26.06 -0.19
CA LEU A 215 0.06 26.93 0.90
C LEU A 215 -1.46 26.83 1.20
N PRO A 216 -2.35 26.75 0.19
CA PRO A 216 -3.79 26.63 0.45
C PRO A 216 -4.20 25.34 1.19
N SER A 217 -3.35 24.31 1.19
CA SER A 217 -3.63 23.04 1.88
C SER A 217 -3.61 23.17 3.40
N VAL A 218 -2.90 24.18 3.95
CA VAL A 218 -2.90 24.47 5.40
C VAL A 218 -4.31 24.77 5.89
N GLU A 219 -5.06 25.53 5.11
CA GLU A 219 -6.44 25.91 5.42
C GLU A 219 -7.40 24.73 5.21
N THR A 220 -7.27 24.03 4.08
CA THR A 220 -8.12 22.87 3.77
C THR A 220 -7.99 21.78 4.83
N LEU A 221 -6.78 21.56 5.37
CA LEU A 221 -6.54 20.60 6.45
C LEU A 221 -7.37 20.93 7.70
N GLY A 222 -7.54 22.22 8.03
CA GLY A 222 -8.36 22.66 9.17
C GLY A 222 -9.86 22.43 8.99
N CYS A 223 -10.33 22.26 7.76
CA CYS A 223 -11.72 21.97 7.43
C CYS A 223 -11.98 20.48 7.15
N THR A 224 -11.02 19.61 7.44
CA THR A 224 -11.12 18.17 7.16
C THR A 224 -12.19 17.52 8.04
N THR A 225 -13.17 16.86 7.42
CA THR A 225 -14.22 16.11 8.12
C THR A 225 -14.03 14.60 8.04
N VAL A 226 -13.31 14.13 7.02
CA VAL A 226 -13.03 12.71 6.79
C VAL A 226 -11.55 12.54 6.44
N ILE A 227 -10.87 11.64 7.15
CA ILE A 227 -9.50 11.22 6.84
C ILE A 227 -9.56 9.79 6.33
N CYS A 228 -9.18 9.59 5.06
CA CYS A 228 -8.93 8.26 4.51
C CYS A 228 -7.43 7.97 4.64
N SER A 229 -7.06 7.02 5.48
CA SER A 229 -5.66 6.62 5.67
C SER A 229 -5.43 5.23 5.08
N ASP A 230 -4.31 5.06 4.39
CA ASP A 230 -3.79 3.72 4.10
C ASP A 230 -3.38 3.04 5.42
N LYS A 231 -3.40 1.70 5.45
CA LYS A 231 -3.01 0.92 6.61
C LYS A 231 -1.50 0.71 6.66
N THR A 232 -0.98 0.01 5.66
CA THR A 232 0.37 -0.57 5.70
C THR A 232 1.41 0.55 5.59
N GLY A 233 2.28 0.66 6.61
CA GLY A 233 3.33 1.68 6.66
C GLY A 233 2.87 3.08 7.09
N THR A 234 1.56 3.34 7.11
CA THR A 234 0.99 4.58 7.63
C THR A 234 0.47 4.39 9.06
N LEU A 235 -0.54 3.56 9.26
CA LEU A 235 -1.08 3.26 10.59
C LEU A 235 -0.26 2.17 11.31
N THR A 236 0.33 1.27 10.54
CA THR A 236 1.22 0.23 11.05
C THR A 236 2.67 0.58 10.83
N THR A 237 3.56 -0.08 11.56
CA THR A 237 5.01 0.10 11.39
C THR A 237 5.53 -0.53 10.11
N ASN A 238 4.73 -1.37 9.43
CA ASN A 238 5.16 -2.23 8.31
C ASN A 238 6.34 -3.13 8.72
N MET A 239 6.35 -3.53 9.99
CA MET A 239 7.35 -4.43 10.58
C MET A 239 6.62 -5.61 11.20
N MET A 240 6.49 -6.68 10.43
CA MET A 240 5.88 -7.94 10.91
C MET A 240 6.63 -8.44 12.15
N SER A 241 5.91 -8.65 13.25
CA SER A 241 6.46 -9.21 14.47
C SER A 241 5.70 -10.47 14.88
N VAL A 242 6.42 -11.45 15.44
CA VAL A 242 5.79 -12.63 16.05
C VAL A 242 5.26 -12.22 17.41
N SER A 243 3.94 -12.36 17.61
CA SER A 243 3.29 -12.01 18.88
C SER A 243 2.97 -13.23 19.72
N LYS A 244 2.63 -14.36 19.08
CA LYS A 244 2.21 -15.58 19.76
C LYS A 244 2.81 -16.82 19.11
N VAL A 245 3.15 -17.82 19.93
CA VAL A 245 3.55 -19.15 19.51
C VAL A 245 2.74 -20.17 20.29
N CYS A 246 2.17 -21.15 19.60
CA CYS A 246 1.43 -22.25 20.20
C CYS A 246 2.11 -23.57 19.82
N VAL A 247 2.45 -24.38 20.82
CA VAL A 247 3.06 -25.70 20.65
C VAL A 247 2.25 -26.75 21.40
N VAL A 248 2.37 -28.02 21.03
CA VAL A 248 1.69 -29.10 21.72
C VAL A 248 2.59 -29.63 22.84
N HIS A 249 2.09 -29.53 24.07
CA HIS A 249 2.77 -29.98 25.29
C HIS A 249 2.68 -31.51 25.39
N SER A 250 1.45 -32.01 25.56
CA SER A 250 1.17 -33.42 25.84
C SER A 250 -0.06 -33.93 25.10
N VAL A 251 -0.07 -35.24 24.84
CA VAL A 251 -1.16 -35.95 24.11
C VAL A 251 -1.69 -37.16 24.91
N HIS A 252 -1.10 -37.49 26.08
CA HIS A 252 -1.35 -38.76 26.77
C HIS A 252 -2.75 -38.97 27.37
N GLN A 253 -3.55 -37.91 27.56
CA GLN A 253 -4.94 -38.01 28.05
C GLN A 253 -5.90 -37.08 27.31
N ARG A 254 -5.53 -35.80 27.14
CA ARG A 254 -6.17 -34.80 26.28
C ARG A 254 -5.07 -34.02 25.55
N PRO A 255 -5.31 -33.53 24.32
CA PRO A 255 -4.38 -32.62 23.66
C PRO A 255 -4.25 -31.35 24.50
N MET A 256 -3.06 -31.13 25.07
CA MET A 256 -2.70 -29.90 25.78
C MET A 256 -1.73 -29.09 24.92
N THR A 257 -2.04 -27.82 24.73
CA THR A 257 -1.23 -26.86 23.98
C THR A 257 -0.68 -25.79 24.92
N ASP A 258 0.61 -25.50 24.80
CA ASP A 258 1.25 -24.35 25.46
C ASP A 258 1.24 -23.15 24.53
N GLU A 259 0.83 -22.00 25.07
CA GLU A 259 0.83 -20.72 24.38
C GLU A 259 1.88 -19.78 25.00
N TYR A 260 2.74 -19.23 24.16
CA TYR A 260 3.77 -18.27 24.54
C TYR A 260 3.52 -16.94 23.84
N SER A 261 3.50 -15.84 24.62
CA SER A 261 3.48 -14.48 24.09
C SER A 261 4.90 -13.96 23.93
N ILE A 262 5.23 -13.39 22.77
CA ILE A 262 6.55 -12.85 22.44
C ILE A 262 6.47 -11.33 22.35
N SER A 263 7.38 -10.63 23.03
CA SER A 263 7.55 -9.18 22.93
C SER A 263 8.73 -8.83 22.01
N GLY A 264 8.58 -7.76 21.21
CA GLY A 264 9.58 -7.32 20.24
C GLY A 264 8.96 -6.85 18.92
N THR A 265 9.72 -6.15 18.08
CA THR A 265 9.20 -5.45 16.90
C THR A 265 9.97 -5.73 15.60
N THR A 266 10.86 -6.72 15.57
CA THR A 266 11.77 -6.91 14.44
C THR A 266 11.66 -8.28 13.76
N PHE A 267 11.63 -8.24 12.43
CA PHE A 267 11.85 -9.37 11.53
C PHE A 267 12.71 -8.88 10.37
N ALA A 268 13.82 -9.55 10.11
CA ALA A 268 14.57 -9.41 8.87
C ALA A 268 14.70 -10.80 8.24
N PRO A 269 13.95 -11.13 7.18
CA PRO A 269 14.05 -12.40 6.49
C PRO A 269 14.84 -12.26 5.19
N ASP A 270 16.00 -11.60 5.22
CA ASP A 270 16.91 -11.61 4.09
C ASP A 270 18.15 -12.41 4.44
N GLY A 271 18.31 -13.55 3.76
CA GLY A 271 19.45 -14.43 3.90
C GLY A 271 19.27 -15.71 3.09
N PHE A 272 20.33 -16.12 2.39
CA PHE A 272 20.47 -17.51 1.97
C PHE A 272 20.76 -18.34 3.23
N ILE A 273 20.06 -19.45 3.41
CA ILE A 273 20.39 -20.38 4.49
C ILE A 273 21.58 -21.21 3.99
N TYR A 274 22.75 -20.90 4.53
CA TYR A 274 23.93 -21.74 4.38
C TYR A 274 24.01 -22.65 5.59
N ASP A 275 24.37 -23.93 5.39
CA ASP A 275 24.79 -24.77 6.52
C ASP A 275 26.07 -24.18 7.16
N ALA A 276 26.44 -24.64 8.35
CA ALA A 276 27.67 -24.28 9.06
C ALA A 276 28.96 -24.48 8.22
N GLY A 277 28.88 -25.26 7.13
CA GLY A 277 29.94 -25.45 6.12
C GLY A 277 29.85 -24.59 4.85
N GLY A 278 28.89 -23.65 4.74
CA GLY A 278 28.77 -22.74 3.58
C GLY A 278 28.01 -23.28 2.37
N LEU A 279 27.36 -24.45 2.47
CA LEU A 279 26.59 -25.06 1.37
C LEU A 279 25.17 -24.49 1.28
N GLN A 280 24.69 -24.17 0.07
CA GLN A 280 23.34 -23.65 -0.16
C GLN A 280 22.29 -24.77 0.02
N ILE A 281 21.31 -24.51 0.88
CA ILE A 281 20.20 -25.41 1.19
C ILE A 281 19.16 -25.43 0.05
N SER A 282 18.69 -26.62 -0.34
CA SER A 282 17.60 -26.77 -1.31
C SER A 282 16.29 -26.22 -0.73
N VAL A 283 15.61 -25.35 -1.48
CA VAL A 283 14.39 -24.66 -1.07
C VAL A 283 13.25 -24.97 -2.04
N LEU A 284 12.11 -25.42 -1.51
CA LEU A 284 10.81 -25.42 -2.17
C LEU A 284 10.10 -24.12 -1.81
N GLU A 285 9.97 -23.25 -2.80
CA GLU A 285 9.51 -21.89 -2.56
C GLU A 285 8.00 -21.81 -2.38
N PHE A 286 7.54 -20.70 -1.81
CA PHE A 286 6.12 -20.49 -1.60
C PHE A 286 5.37 -20.49 -2.93
N SER A 287 4.40 -21.39 -3.08
CA SER A 287 3.41 -21.37 -4.16
C SER A 287 2.03 -21.08 -3.56
N ARG A 288 1.19 -20.34 -4.29
CA ARG A 288 -0.16 -19.99 -3.83
C ARG A 288 -1.09 -21.19 -3.76
N ASP A 289 -0.91 -22.17 -4.64
CA ASP A 289 -1.75 -23.38 -4.66
C ASP A 289 -1.52 -24.22 -3.41
N ARG A 290 -0.27 -24.28 -2.95
CA ARG A 290 0.14 -25.04 -1.75
C ARG A 290 0.07 -24.21 -0.47
N LYS A 291 0.11 -22.88 -0.60
CA LYS A 291 0.23 -21.90 0.48
C LYS A 291 1.33 -22.23 1.50
N MET A 292 2.42 -22.85 1.08
CA MET A 292 3.52 -23.26 1.95
C MET A 292 4.86 -23.22 1.22
N MET A 293 5.95 -23.20 1.98
CA MET A 293 7.31 -23.34 1.51
C MET A 293 8.09 -24.29 2.42
N SER A 294 9.11 -24.95 1.87
CA SER A 294 9.93 -25.91 2.59
C SER A 294 11.41 -25.74 2.29
N VAL A 295 12.27 -26.07 3.24
CA VAL A 295 13.72 -25.97 3.14
C VAL A 295 14.35 -27.27 3.63
N LEU A 296 15.34 -27.79 2.92
CA LEU A 296 16.07 -29.01 3.29
C LEU A 296 17.38 -28.65 4.00
N CYS A 297 17.44 -28.87 5.30
CA CYS A 297 18.63 -28.61 6.11
C CYS A 297 19.37 -29.90 6.43
N SER A 298 20.69 -29.93 6.21
CA SER A 298 21.56 -31.01 6.67
C SER A 298 22.15 -30.65 8.03
N ARG A 299 22.08 -31.55 9.01
CA ARG A 299 22.73 -31.38 10.33
C ARG A 299 23.18 -32.73 10.87
N LYS A 300 24.47 -32.87 11.20
CA LYS A 300 25.06 -34.10 11.81
C LYS A 300 24.72 -35.39 11.05
N GLN A 301 24.87 -35.40 9.71
CA GLN A 301 24.50 -36.51 8.82
C GLN A 301 23.01 -36.87 8.80
N GLN A 302 22.13 -35.99 9.27
CA GLN A 302 20.68 -36.12 9.14
C GLN A 302 20.14 -35.01 8.25
N GLU A 303 19.36 -35.41 7.24
CA GLU A 303 18.65 -34.49 6.37
C GLU A 303 17.26 -34.23 6.96
N ILE A 304 16.92 -32.97 7.24
CA ILE A 304 15.65 -32.56 7.82
C ILE A 304 15.02 -31.49 6.95
N MET A 305 13.83 -31.75 6.45
CA MET A 305 13.03 -30.76 5.75
C MET A 305 12.15 -30.00 6.75
N PHE A 306 12.27 -28.68 6.78
CA PHE A 306 11.39 -27.79 7.52
C PHE A 306 10.39 -27.15 6.58
N SER A 307 9.12 -27.09 6.98
CA SER A 307 8.03 -26.55 6.18
C SER A 307 7.30 -25.47 6.98
N LYS A 308 6.99 -24.34 6.33
CA LYS A 308 6.13 -23.29 6.89
C LYS A 308 5.06 -22.88 5.89
N GLY A 309 3.84 -22.62 6.36
CA GLY A 309 2.75 -22.25 5.46
C GLY A 309 1.44 -21.95 6.16
N ALA A 310 0.38 -21.83 5.35
CA ALA A 310 -0.97 -21.69 5.84
C ALA A 310 -1.36 -22.91 6.69
N PRO A 311 -1.95 -22.70 7.89
CA PRO A 311 -2.27 -23.77 8.82
C PRO A 311 -3.06 -24.91 8.19
N GLU A 312 -4.07 -24.61 7.37
CA GLU A 312 -4.89 -25.62 6.70
C GLU A 312 -4.06 -26.50 5.74
N SER A 313 -3.09 -25.90 5.06
CA SER A 313 -2.29 -26.59 4.03
C SER A 313 -1.23 -27.49 4.65
N ILE A 314 -0.57 -27.01 5.72
CA ILE A 314 0.40 -27.81 6.47
C ILE A 314 -0.33 -28.93 7.22
N MET A 315 -1.43 -28.63 7.89
CA MET A 315 -2.14 -29.61 8.71
C MET A 315 -2.72 -30.75 7.87
N ALA A 316 -3.21 -30.48 6.65
CA ALA A 316 -3.65 -31.51 5.71
C ALA A 316 -2.54 -32.51 5.33
N ARG A 317 -1.27 -32.09 5.36
CA ARG A 317 -0.09 -32.88 4.97
C ARG A 317 0.63 -33.53 6.15
N CYS A 318 0.27 -33.17 7.38
CA CYS A 318 0.85 -33.76 8.59
C CYS A 318 0.22 -35.11 8.90
N THR A 319 1.04 -36.09 9.28
CA THR A 319 0.60 -37.39 9.81
C THR A 319 0.91 -37.55 11.29
N HIS A 320 1.92 -36.83 11.76
CA HIS A 320 2.38 -36.88 13.14
C HIS A 320 2.45 -35.46 13.72
N ILE A 321 2.59 -35.39 15.04
CA ILE A 321 2.83 -34.16 15.79
C ILE A 321 3.98 -34.37 16.77
N LEU A 322 4.80 -33.34 16.94
CA LEU A 322 5.90 -33.33 17.90
C LEU A 322 5.38 -32.82 19.24
N CYS A 323 5.50 -33.64 20.28
CA CYS A 323 5.16 -33.26 21.66
C CYS A 323 6.39 -32.68 22.36
N ASN A 324 6.20 -31.60 23.13
CA ASN A 324 7.30 -30.89 23.77
C ASN A 324 7.85 -31.62 25.01
N ASP A 325 7.02 -32.43 25.70
CA ASP A 325 7.40 -33.11 26.95
C ASP A 325 8.59 -34.07 26.78
N ASP A 326 8.51 -34.95 25.77
CA ASP A 326 9.49 -36.02 25.53
C ASP A 326 10.24 -35.86 24.19
N GLY A 327 9.90 -34.83 23.40
CA GLY A 327 10.37 -34.71 22.01
C GLY A 327 9.89 -35.85 21.10
N SER A 328 8.87 -36.59 21.52
CA SER A 328 8.33 -37.75 20.82
C SER A 328 7.36 -37.33 19.72
N SER A 329 7.32 -38.13 18.65
CA SER A 329 6.43 -37.92 17.50
C SER A 329 5.23 -38.86 17.62
N VAL A 330 4.03 -38.30 17.80
CA VAL A 330 2.78 -39.04 18.03
C VAL A 330 1.88 -38.91 16.79
N PRO A 331 1.06 -39.92 16.42
CA PRO A 331 0.12 -39.78 15.30
C PRO A 331 -0.86 -38.62 15.51
N LEU A 332 -1.09 -37.83 14.46
CA LEU A 332 -2.00 -36.68 14.49
C LEU A 332 -3.46 -37.15 14.37
N THR A 333 -4.07 -37.47 15.53
CA THR A 333 -5.47 -37.91 15.62
C THR A 333 -6.47 -36.79 15.33
N MET A 334 -7.72 -37.16 15.04
CA MET A 334 -8.77 -36.18 14.70
C MET A 334 -9.06 -35.21 15.85
N ASP A 335 -8.97 -35.67 17.10
CA ASP A 335 -9.17 -34.81 18.28
C ASP A 335 -8.11 -33.72 18.40
N ILE A 336 -6.84 -34.06 18.11
CA ILE A 336 -5.73 -33.11 18.09
C ILE A 336 -5.90 -32.11 16.95
N ARG A 337 -6.32 -32.58 15.76
CA ARG A 337 -6.61 -31.69 14.62
C ARG A 337 -7.70 -30.68 14.97
N ASN A 338 -8.80 -31.14 15.56
CA ASN A 338 -9.90 -30.26 15.94
C ASN A 338 -9.48 -29.23 16.98
N GLU A 339 -8.65 -29.59 17.96
CA GLU A 339 -8.11 -28.63 18.94
C GLU A 339 -7.19 -27.60 18.27
N LEU A 340 -6.27 -28.04 17.39
CA LEU A 340 -5.39 -27.13 16.65
C LEU A 340 -6.16 -26.19 15.71
N GLU A 341 -7.19 -26.71 15.05
CA GLU A 341 -8.10 -25.92 14.19
C GLU A 341 -8.86 -24.88 15.01
N ALA A 342 -9.37 -25.25 16.19
CA ALA A 342 -10.03 -24.32 17.10
C ALA A 342 -9.07 -23.23 17.61
N ARG A 343 -7.81 -23.60 17.89
CA ARG A 343 -6.76 -22.64 18.28
C ARG A 343 -6.39 -21.71 17.14
N PHE A 344 -6.27 -22.22 15.92
CA PHE A 344 -6.09 -21.41 14.72
C PHE A 344 -7.25 -20.44 14.52
N GLN A 345 -8.50 -20.89 14.63
CA GLN A 345 -9.68 -20.03 14.55
C GLN A 345 -9.70 -18.98 15.66
N SER A 346 -9.21 -19.29 16.86
CA SER A 346 -9.05 -18.31 17.93
C SER A 346 -7.98 -17.26 17.59
N PHE A 347 -6.82 -17.67 17.09
CA PHE A 347 -5.74 -16.75 16.72
C PHE A 347 -6.12 -15.87 15.53
N ALA A 348 -6.78 -16.43 14.51
CA ALA A 348 -7.25 -15.69 13.34
C ALA A 348 -8.46 -14.80 13.68
N GLY A 349 -9.43 -15.31 14.43
CA GLY A 349 -10.70 -14.60 14.67
C GLY A 349 -10.68 -13.63 15.85
N LYS A 350 -10.13 -14.04 17.00
CA LYS A 350 -10.14 -13.23 18.23
C LYS A 350 -8.92 -12.33 18.32
N ASP A 351 -7.73 -12.89 18.09
CA ASP A 351 -6.46 -12.15 18.17
C ASP A 351 -6.04 -11.54 16.83
N MET A 352 -6.69 -11.91 15.73
CA MET A 352 -6.49 -11.35 14.39
C MET A 352 -5.03 -11.42 13.92
N LEU A 353 -4.38 -12.54 14.26
CA LEU A 353 -2.99 -12.82 13.92
C LEU A 353 -2.90 -13.53 12.57
N ARG A 354 -1.95 -13.10 11.75
CA ARG A 354 -1.53 -13.87 10.57
C ARG A 354 -0.83 -15.14 11.07
N CYS A 355 -1.50 -16.27 10.93
CA CYS A 355 -0.99 -17.55 11.43
C CYS A 355 -0.14 -18.26 10.38
N LEU A 356 0.96 -18.85 10.82
CA LEU A 356 1.78 -19.79 10.07
C LEU A 356 1.90 -21.08 10.87
N ALA A 357 1.70 -22.22 10.22
CA ALA A 357 2.02 -23.51 10.78
C ALA A 357 3.45 -23.90 10.40
N LEU A 358 4.13 -24.56 11.34
CA LEU A 358 5.47 -25.12 11.18
C LEU A 358 5.39 -26.64 11.25
N ALA A 359 6.09 -27.31 10.34
CA ALA A 359 6.23 -28.77 10.33
C ALA A 359 7.65 -29.18 9.93
N LEU A 360 8.06 -30.38 10.31
CA LEU A 360 9.32 -31.00 9.88
C LEU A 360 9.09 -32.40 9.30
N LYS A 361 10.05 -32.87 8.51
CA LYS A 361 10.13 -34.26 8.06
C LYS A 361 11.59 -34.69 8.03
N ARG A 362 11.88 -35.88 8.55
CA ARG A 362 13.20 -36.50 8.41
C ARG A 362 13.31 -37.09 7.01
N MET A 363 14.32 -36.70 6.26
CA MET A 363 14.58 -37.14 4.90
C MET A 363 15.64 -38.25 4.89
N PRO A 364 15.66 -39.11 3.85
CA PRO A 364 16.71 -40.11 3.66
C PRO A 364 18.10 -39.47 3.60
N ALA A 365 19.10 -40.14 4.16
CA ALA A 365 20.47 -39.66 4.16
C ALA A 365 21.01 -39.52 2.72
N GLY A 366 21.59 -38.36 2.40
CA GLY A 366 22.22 -38.09 1.09
C GLY A 366 21.29 -37.46 0.04
N GLN A 367 20.03 -37.16 0.37
CA GLN A 367 19.15 -36.42 -0.53
C GLN A 367 19.59 -34.94 -0.61
N GLN A 368 19.81 -34.44 -1.83
CA GLN A 368 20.31 -33.08 -2.07
C GLN A 368 19.25 -32.12 -2.64
N SER A 369 18.09 -32.64 -3.05
CA SER A 369 16.99 -31.86 -3.61
C SER A 369 15.64 -32.33 -3.08
N ILE A 370 14.68 -31.42 -3.00
CA ILE A 370 13.31 -31.66 -2.52
C ILE A 370 12.32 -31.35 -3.64
N CYS A 371 11.28 -32.18 -3.78
CA CYS A 371 10.20 -32.02 -4.74
C CYS A 371 8.83 -31.90 -4.05
N TYR A 372 7.78 -31.58 -4.80
CA TYR A 372 6.44 -31.38 -4.23
C TYR A 372 5.85 -32.63 -3.56
N ASP A 373 6.24 -33.83 -4.01
CA ASP A 373 5.81 -35.09 -3.40
C ASP A 373 6.45 -35.32 -2.02
N ASP A 374 7.60 -34.68 -1.76
CA ASP A 374 8.28 -34.79 -0.47
C ASP A 374 7.52 -34.09 0.67
N GLU A 375 6.63 -33.14 0.35
CA GLU A 375 5.79 -32.41 1.30
C GLU A 375 4.61 -33.22 1.87
N ALA A 376 4.58 -34.54 1.64
CA ALA A 376 3.64 -35.46 2.27
C ALA A 376 4.22 -36.09 3.55
N ASN A 377 3.33 -36.49 4.47
CA ASN A 377 3.67 -37.19 5.73
C ASN A 377 4.56 -36.37 6.67
N LEU A 378 4.21 -35.09 6.86
CA LEU A 378 4.95 -34.19 7.74
C LEU A 378 4.66 -34.46 9.22
N THR A 379 5.55 -34.02 10.10
CA THR A 379 5.37 -33.94 11.55
C THR A 379 5.11 -32.49 11.93
N PHE A 380 3.92 -32.19 12.45
CA PHE A 380 3.55 -30.86 12.91
C PHE A 380 4.37 -30.46 14.14
N ILE A 381 4.83 -29.20 14.19
CA ILE A 381 5.61 -28.66 15.31
C ILE A 381 4.76 -27.68 16.13
N GLY A 382 4.13 -26.71 15.46
CA GLY A 382 3.39 -25.66 16.14
C GLY A 382 2.83 -24.58 15.21
N LEU A 383 2.07 -23.66 15.82
CA LEU A 383 1.49 -22.48 15.19
C LEU A 383 2.22 -21.24 15.66
N VAL A 384 2.43 -20.29 14.74
CA VAL A 384 3.00 -18.98 15.02
C VAL A 384 2.04 -17.92 14.52
N GLY A 385 1.61 -17.03 15.42
CA GLY A 385 0.83 -15.85 15.09
C GLY A 385 1.74 -14.64 14.94
N MET A 386 1.64 -13.95 13.81
CA MET A 386 2.35 -12.70 13.54
C MET A 386 1.38 -11.56 13.23
N LEU A 387 1.78 -10.35 13.58
CA LEU A 387 1.00 -9.12 13.47
C LEU A 387 1.92 -8.02 12.93
N ASP A 388 1.40 -7.14 12.09
CA ASP A 388 2.01 -5.85 11.81
C ASP A 388 1.47 -4.84 12.85
N PRO A 389 2.25 -4.47 13.88
CA PRO A 389 1.73 -3.72 14.99
C PRO A 389 1.37 -2.28 14.56
N PRO A 390 0.27 -1.71 15.10
CA PRO A 390 -0.02 -0.30 14.91
C PRO A 390 1.06 0.57 15.57
N ARG A 391 1.28 1.77 15.04
CA ARG A 391 2.16 2.76 15.69
C ARG A 391 1.55 3.21 17.02
N GLU A 392 2.38 3.51 18.01
CA GLU A 392 1.92 3.89 19.35
C GLU A 392 1.08 5.17 19.31
N GLU A 393 1.49 6.15 18.51
CA GLU A 393 0.82 7.45 18.35
C GLU A 393 -0.53 7.39 17.62
N VAL A 394 -0.82 6.30 16.88
CA VAL A 394 -2.03 6.20 16.04
C VAL A 394 -3.29 6.18 16.90
N ARG A 395 -3.22 5.56 18.07
CA ARG A 395 -4.34 5.51 19.02
C ARG A 395 -4.77 6.91 19.45
N ASP A 396 -3.83 7.68 19.97
CA ASP A 396 -4.10 9.02 20.49
C ASP A 396 -4.49 9.98 19.35
N ALA A 397 -3.90 9.81 18.17
CA ALA A 397 -4.26 10.56 16.97
C ALA A 397 -5.70 10.28 16.53
N ILE A 398 -6.13 9.02 16.53
CA ILE A 398 -7.50 8.61 16.18
C ILE A 398 -8.49 9.14 17.22
N HIS A 399 -8.18 9.03 18.51
CA HIS A 399 -9.00 9.59 19.57
C HIS A 399 -9.15 11.12 19.44
N SER A 400 -8.05 11.82 19.13
CA SER A 400 -8.05 13.27 18.89
C SER A 400 -8.90 13.63 17.67
N CYS A 401 -8.82 12.85 16.59
CA CYS A 401 -9.66 13.04 15.40
C CYS A 401 -11.14 12.88 15.74
N MET A 402 -11.51 11.81 16.45
CA MET A 402 -12.91 11.57 16.82
C MET A 402 -13.45 12.65 17.76
N SER A 403 -12.65 13.08 18.73
CA SER A 403 -13.01 14.19 19.64
C SER A 403 -13.22 15.52 18.89
N ALA A 404 -12.50 15.71 17.78
CA ALA A 404 -12.67 16.86 16.89
C ALA A 404 -13.82 16.70 15.86
N GLY A 405 -14.56 15.58 15.90
CA GLY A 405 -15.63 15.28 14.95
C GLY A 405 -15.16 14.83 13.56
N ILE A 406 -13.89 14.41 13.44
CA ILE A 406 -13.30 13.94 12.19
C ILE A 406 -13.45 12.42 12.09
N ARG A 407 -14.07 11.95 11.01
CA ARG A 407 -14.24 10.52 10.74
C ARG A 407 -12.98 9.93 10.10
N VAL A 408 -12.43 8.88 10.68
CA VAL A 408 -11.28 8.16 10.11
C VAL A 408 -11.76 6.90 9.38
N ILE A 409 -11.33 6.71 8.13
CA ILE A 409 -11.61 5.54 7.30
C ILE A 409 -10.27 4.89 6.93
N VAL A 410 -10.14 3.61 7.23
CA VAL A 410 -8.96 2.83 6.81
C VAL A 410 -9.22 2.22 5.44
N VAL A 411 -8.31 2.44 4.51
CA VAL A 411 -8.31 1.83 3.18
C VAL A 411 -7.15 0.84 3.15
N THR A 412 -7.39 -0.41 2.74
CA THR A 412 -6.35 -1.44 2.67
C THR A 412 -6.57 -2.38 1.50
N GLY A 413 -5.46 -2.85 0.91
CA GLY A 413 -5.44 -3.90 -0.09
C GLY A 413 -5.45 -5.33 0.49
N ASP A 414 -5.46 -5.49 1.82
CA ASP A 414 -5.51 -6.83 2.43
C ASP A 414 -6.83 -7.55 2.10
N ASN A 415 -6.77 -8.87 1.91
CA ASN A 415 -7.93 -9.69 1.57
C ASN A 415 -9.08 -9.50 2.58
N LYS A 416 -10.34 -9.45 2.09
CA LYS A 416 -11.55 -9.35 2.94
C LYS A 416 -11.67 -10.44 4.01
N VAL A 417 -11.04 -11.59 3.79
CA VAL A 417 -11.02 -12.75 4.70
C VAL A 417 -9.82 -12.66 5.68
N GLY A 418 -8.85 -11.78 5.42
CA GLY A 418 -7.72 -11.48 6.30
C GLY A 418 -7.97 -10.23 7.16
N ASP A 419 -8.97 -10.32 8.05
CA ASP A 419 -8.85 -10.07 9.50
C ASP A 419 -7.97 -8.93 10.07
N ILE A 420 -7.72 -7.80 9.38
CA ILE A 420 -7.17 -6.57 10.04
C ILE A 420 -8.12 -5.36 9.94
N VAL A 421 -9.02 -5.33 8.95
CA VAL A 421 -10.10 -4.31 8.89
C VAL A 421 -11.07 -4.48 10.06
N ALA A 422 -11.35 -5.73 10.45
CA ALA A 422 -12.11 -6.03 11.66
C ALA A 422 -11.33 -5.66 12.94
N TYR A 423 -9.99 -5.72 12.93
CA TYR A 423 -9.16 -5.28 14.06
C TYR A 423 -9.29 -3.78 14.21
N PHE A 424 -9.06 -2.98 13.17
CA PHE A 424 -9.26 -1.54 13.29
C PHE A 424 -10.70 -1.19 13.68
N SER A 425 -11.72 -1.88 13.15
CA SER A 425 -13.12 -1.63 13.53
C SER A 425 -13.47 -2.06 14.97
N ARG A 426 -13.02 -3.24 15.44
CA ARG A 426 -13.31 -3.75 16.79
C ARG A 426 -12.38 -3.17 17.83
N THR A 427 -11.11 -2.96 17.51
CA THR A 427 -10.15 -2.26 18.34
C THR A 427 -10.53 -0.79 18.43
N LEU A 428 -11.01 -0.10 17.37
CA LEU A 428 -11.66 1.22 17.56
C LEU A 428 -12.82 1.12 18.55
N CYS A 429 -13.74 0.15 18.41
CA CYS A 429 -14.84 -0.03 19.36
C CYS A 429 -14.34 -0.32 20.80
N TYR A 430 -13.29 -1.12 20.96
CA TYR A 430 -12.70 -1.44 22.27
C TYR A 430 -11.95 -0.23 22.87
N TRP A 431 -11.30 0.59 22.04
CA TRP A 431 -10.71 1.89 22.41
C TRP A 431 -11.76 2.94 22.77
N LEU A 432 -13.01 2.76 22.34
CA LEU A 432 -14.12 3.67 22.60
C LEU A 432 -14.94 3.27 23.85
N GLU A 433 -14.80 2.03 24.34
CA GLU A 433 -15.57 1.50 25.48
C GLU A 433 -14.78 1.45 26.81
N THR A 434 -13.48 1.75 26.80
CA THR A 434 -12.61 1.92 28.00
C THR A 434 -11.95 3.28 27.98
#